data_AF-A0A392SQB6-F1
#
_entry.id   AF-A0A392SQB6-F1
#
_cell.length_a   1.000
_cell.length_b   1.000
_cell.length_c   1.000
_cell.angle_alpha   90.00
_cell.angle_beta   90.00
_cell.angle_gamma   90.00
#
_symmetry.space_group_name_H-M   'P 1'
#
loop_
_entity.id
_entity.type
_entity.pdbx_description
1 polymer ?
#
loop_
_entity_poly.entity_id
_entity_poly.type
_entity_poly.pdbx_seq_one_letter_code
_entity_poly.pdbx_strand_id
1 'polypeptide(L)'
;GADTGPSNDEQLWRYFKSKKEAFPCFYKAYSHLRMKNWVVRSGAQYGVDFIVYRHHPARVHSEYGVLVLSHFHLFTSCSLCDISAHNRVMCAL
;
A
#
# COMPACT_ATOMS: atom_id res chain seq x y z
N GLY A 1 4.70 11.20 -31.09
CA GLY A 1 5.21 12.16 -30.10
C GLY A 1 4.29 12.09 -28.91
N ALA A 2 4.83 11.87 -27.72
CA ALA A 2 4.04 11.87 -26.49
C ALA A 2 4.70 12.85 -25.52
N ASP A 3 3.95 13.89 -25.19
CA ASP A 3 4.37 15.03 -24.38
C ASP A 3 4.84 14.59 -23.00
N THR A 4 6.15 14.60 -22.77
CA THR A 4 6.76 14.46 -21.45
C THR A 4 6.80 15.82 -20.77
N GLY A 5 5.62 16.42 -20.55
CA GLY A 5 5.48 17.50 -19.58
C GLY A 5 5.32 16.91 -18.17
N PRO A 6 5.77 17.59 -17.09
CA PRO A 6 5.48 17.13 -15.74
C PRO A 6 3.96 17.10 -15.58
N SER A 7 3.38 15.89 -15.54
CA SER A 7 1.96 15.73 -15.26
C SER A 7 1.72 16.33 -13.88
N ASN A 8 0.93 17.40 -13.81
CA ASN A 8 0.60 18.09 -12.57
C ASN A 8 0.12 17.05 -11.54
N ASP A 9 0.60 17.10 -10.28
CA ASP A 9 0.32 16.06 -9.26
C ASP A 9 -1.18 15.77 -9.13
N GLU A 10 -2.02 16.80 -9.27
CA GLU A 10 -3.47 16.67 -9.26
C GLU A 10 -4.03 15.90 -10.47
N GLN A 11 -3.47 16.09 -11.66
CA GLN A 11 -3.85 15.34 -12.86
C GLN A 11 -3.50 13.86 -12.69
N LEU A 12 -2.32 13.57 -12.15
CA LEU A 12 -1.87 12.21 -11.87
C LEU A 12 -2.73 11.54 -10.79
N TRP A 13 -3.07 12.27 -9.73
CA TRP A 13 -3.96 11.83 -8.66
C TRP A 13 -5.37 11.48 -9.18
N ARG A 14 -5.95 12.34 -10.03
CA ARG A 14 -7.25 12.08 -10.68
C ARG A 14 -7.19 10.88 -11.62
N TYR A 15 -6.11 10.75 -12.40
CA TYR A 15 -5.89 9.60 -13.28
C TYR A 15 -5.82 8.28 -12.51
N PHE A 16 -5.05 8.22 -11.42
CA PHE A 16 -4.97 6.98 -10.63
C PHE A 16 -6.26 6.62 -9.91
N LYS A 17 -6.99 7.62 -9.40
CA LYS A 17 -8.33 7.41 -8.84
C LYS A 17 -9.32 6.85 -9.87
N SER A 18 -9.26 7.30 -11.13
CA SER A 18 -10.14 6.77 -12.18
C SER A 18 -9.78 5.36 -12.62
N LYS A 19 -8.52 4.95 -12.50
CA LYS A 19 -8.05 3.59 -12.84
C LYS A 19 -8.29 2.56 -11.73
N LYS A 20 -8.27 2.97 -10.46
CA LYS A 20 -8.52 2.08 -9.33
C LYS A 20 -9.25 2.86 -8.24
N GLU A 21 -10.50 2.52 -8.00
CA GLU A 21 -11.33 3.19 -6.98
C GLU A 21 -10.70 3.10 -5.58
N ALA A 22 -10.11 1.95 -5.24
CA ALA A 22 -9.41 1.77 -3.97
C ALA A 22 -8.04 2.49 -3.90
N PHE A 23 -7.57 3.15 -4.97
CA PHE A 23 -6.26 3.79 -5.01
C PHE A 23 -5.98 4.73 -3.81
N PRO A 24 -6.92 5.57 -3.33
CA PRO A 24 -6.68 6.43 -2.17
C PRO A 24 -6.31 5.64 -0.91
N CYS A 25 -6.97 4.51 -0.66
CA CYS A 25 -6.67 3.64 0.48
C CYS A 25 -5.28 3.03 0.35
N PHE A 26 -4.93 2.52 -0.83
CA PHE A 26 -3.62 1.94 -1.13
C PHE A 26 -2.51 2.97 -1.02
N TYR A 27 -2.71 4.17 -1.56
CA TYR A 27 -1.76 5.27 -1.50
C TYR A 27 -1.52 5.73 -0.06
N LYS A 28 -2.59 5.83 0.76
CA LYS A 28 -2.47 6.17 2.18
C LYS A 28 -1.65 5.12 2.94
N ALA A 29 -1.92 3.83 2.74
CA ALA A 29 -1.16 2.75 3.34
C ALA A 29 0.31 2.77 2.89
N TYR A 30 0.56 2.92 1.59
CA TYR A 30 1.89 3.05 1.01
C TYR A 30 2.67 4.24 1.61
N SER A 31 2.05 5.43 1.65
CA SER A 31 2.67 6.64 2.18
C SER A 31 3.05 6.50 3.65
N HIS A 32 2.17 5.90 4.47
CA HIS A 32 2.45 5.61 5.88
C HIS A 32 3.65 4.68 6.08
N LEU A 33 3.74 3.61 5.28
CA LEU A 33 4.85 2.67 5.32
C LEU A 33 6.17 3.35 4.90
N ARG A 34 6.13 4.18 3.85
CA ARG A 34 7.29 4.94 3.38
C ARG A 34 7.77 5.97 4.41
N MET A 35 6.86 6.67 5.09
CA MET A 35 7.19 7.60 6.17
C MET A 35 7.92 6.92 7.33
N LYS A 36 7.60 5.64 7.58
CA LYS A 36 8.28 4.80 8.58
C LYS A 36 9.56 4.15 8.06
N ASN A 37 10.07 4.57 6.90
CA ASN A 37 11.27 4.05 6.24
C ASN A 37 11.21 2.55 5.88
N TRP A 38 10.02 2.00 5.61
CA TRP A 38 9.90 0.65 5.08
C TRP A 38 10.14 0.61 3.56
N VAL A 39 10.74 -0.47 3.10
CA VAL A 39 10.77 -0.81 1.67
C VAL A 39 9.48 -1.55 1.35
N VAL A 40 8.64 -0.97 0.48
CA VAL A 40 7.32 -1.51 0.13
C VAL A 40 7.39 -2.12 -1.29
N ARG A 41 6.90 -3.35 -1.45
CA ARG A 41 6.82 -4.08 -2.73
C ARG A 41 5.40 -4.60 -2.96
N SER A 42 5.08 -4.94 -4.20
CA SER A 42 3.81 -5.62 -4.53
C SER A 42 3.73 -6.97 -3.83
N GLY A 43 2.61 -7.27 -3.18
CA GLY A 43 2.37 -8.55 -2.54
C GLY A 43 1.55 -9.54 -3.35
N ALA A 44 1.26 -9.24 -4.62
CA ALA A 44 0.36 -10.05 -5.46
C ALA A 44 0.77 -11.52 -5.55
N GLN A 45 2.08 -11.82 -5.49
CA GLN A 45 2.62 -13.19 -5.52
C GLN A 45 2.31 -13.99 -4.24
N TYR A 46 1.97 -13.31 -3.15
CA TYR A 46 1.73 -13.89 -1.82
C TYR A 46 0.29 -13.69 -1.35
N GLY A 47 -0.61 -13.25 -2.24
CA GLY A 47 -2.01 -13.01 -1.89
C GLY A 47 -2.25 -11.83 -0.94
N VAL A 48 -1.29 -10.90 -0.83
CA VAL A 48 -1.40 -9.67 -0.02
C VAL A 48 -1.22 -8.44 -0.90
N ASP A 49 -1.58 -7.25 -0.40
CA ASP A 49 -1.47 -6.02 -1.19
C ASP A 49 -0.04 -5.52 -1.26
N PHE A 50 0.65 -5.50 -0.11
CA PHE A 50 2.05 -5.12 -0.04
C PHE A 50 2.89 -6.10 0.78
N ILE A 51 4.16 -6.18 0.42
CA ILE A 51 5.20 -6.81 1.24
C ILE A 51 6.13 -5.71 1.71
N VAL A 52 6.49 -5.72 2.99
CA VAL A 52 7.35 -4.70 3.59
C VAL A 52 8.60 -5.30 4.23
N TYR A 53 9.72 -4.58 4.07
CA TYR A 53 11.04 -4.95 4.58
C TYR A 53 11.64 -3.79 5.38
N ARG A 54 12.34 -4.07 6.50
CA ARG A 54 13.16 -3.06 7.18
C ARG A 54 14.44 -2.72 6.45
N HIS A 55 14.99 -3.71 5.77
CA HIS A 55 16.27 -3.60 5.06
C HIS A 55 16.09 -4.01 3.60
N HIS A 56 17.16 -3.81 2.82
CA HIS A 56 17.11 -4.12 1.39
C HIS A 56 16.74 -5.61 1.18
N PRO A 57 15.78 -5.93 0.30
CA PRO A 57 15.25 -7.29 0.11
C PRO A 57 16.30 -8.30 -0.37
N ALA A 58 17.47 -7.84 -0.82
CA ALA A 58 18.60 -8.71 -1.15
C ALA A 58 19.33 -9.29 0.08
N ARG A 59 19.04 -8.80 1.30
CA ARG A 59 19.74 -9.19 2.53
C ARG A 59 18.84 -9.79 3.62
N VAL A 60 17.52 -9.62 3.53
CA VAL A 60 16.56 -10.09 4.56
C VAL A 60 15.27 -10.60 3.93
N HIS A 61 14.65 -11.59 4.56
CA HIS A 61 13.27 -11.98 4.25
C HIS A 61 12.31 -10.82 4.54
N SER A 62 11.17 -10.81 3.86
CA SER A 62 10.10 -9.87 4.18
C SER A 62 9.60 -10.10 5.60
N GLU A 63 9.46 -9.02 6.36
CA GLU A 63 8.99 -9.14 7.74
C GLU A 63 7.47 -9.18 7.83
N TYR A 64 6.76 -8.49 6.93
CA TYR A 64 5.30 -8.43 6.97
C TYR A 64 4.66 -8.41 5.58
N GLY A 65 3.52 -9.09 5.47
CA GLY A 65 2.52 -8.86 4.43
C GLY A 65 1.43 -7.91 4.93
N VAL A 66 1.01 -6.98 4.08
CA VAL A 66 0.03 -5.93 4.40
C VAL A 66 -1.19 -6.11 3.50
N LEU A 67 -2.37 -6.16 4.11
CA LEU A 67 -3.66 -6.11 3.44
C LEU A 67 -4.30 -4.74 3.67
N VAL A 68 -4.74 -4.09 2.61
CA VAL A 68 -5.39 -2.78 2.62
C VAL A 68 -6.89 -3.01 2.56
N LEU A 69 -7.53 -2.96 3.73
CA LEU A 69 -8.98 -3.09 3.82
C LEU A 69 -9.64 -1.74 3.56
N SER A 70 -10.35 -1.62 2.43
CA SER A 70 -11.34 -0.56 2.24
C SER A 70 -12.64 -1.02 2.90
N HIS A 71 -12.92 -0.54 4.12
CA HIS A 71 -14.22 -0.74 4.77
C HIS A 71 -15.30 -0.10 3.89
N PHE A 72 -15.93 -0.87 3.00
CA PHE A 72 -17.07 -0.38 2.21
C PHE A 72 -18.39 -1.02 2.63
N HIS A 73 -18.43 -1.90 3.65
CA HIS A 73 -19.71 -2.50 4.04
C HIS A 73 -19.75 -2.96 5.50
N LEU A 74 -19.79 -2.01 6.43
CA LEU A 74 -20.25 -2.07 7.84
C LEU A 74 -19.26 -1.34 8.76
N PHE A 75 -19.79 -0.57 9.72
CA PHE A 75 -19.14 0.30 10.69
C PHE A 75 -18.87 1.75 10.26
N THR A 76 -19.90 2.56 10.52
CA THR A 76 -19.86 4.00 10.77
C THR A 76 -18.90 4.34 11.91
N SER A 77 -17.71 4.83 11.55
CA SER A 77 -16.95 5.92 12.20
C SER A 77 -15.46 5.80 11.82
N CYS A 78 -15.06 6.53 10.78
CA CYS A 78 -13.67 6.59 10.34
C CYS A 78 -12.82 7.39 11.34
N SER A 79 -12.36 6.76 12.41
CA SER A 79 -11.09 7.13 13.04
C SER A 79 -10.07 6.06 12.68
N LEU A 80 -9.06 6.44 11.88
CA LEU A 80 -7.88 5.62 11.59
C LEU A 80 -8.21 4.21 11.08
N CYS A 81 -8.37 4.09 9.75
CA CYS A 81 -8.17 2.85 9.00
C CYS A 81 -7.24 1.89 9.76
N ASP A 82 -7.81 0.82 10.33
CA ASP A 82 -7.10 -0.21 11.09
C ASP A 82 -6.11 -0.90 10.16
N ILE A 83 -4.90 -0.33 10.06
CA ILE A 83 -3.73 -1.05 9.58
C ILE A 83 -3.40 -2.01 10.72
N SER A 84 -4.16 -3.11 10.82
CA SER A 84 -3.86 -4.21 11.72
C SER A 84 -2.59 -4.89 11.21
N ALA A 85 -1.45 -4.30 11.57
CA ALA A 85 -0.19 -4.98 11.77
C ALA A 85 -0.17 -5.61 13.18
N HIS A 86 -1.34 -6.00 13.71
CA HIS A 86 -1.42 -6.74 14.97
C HIS A 86 -1.15 -8.21 14.65
N ASN A 87 0.13 -8.59 14.77
CA ASN A 87 0.66 -9.94 14.99
C ASN A 87 -0.12 -11.14 14.40
N ARG A 88 0.51 -11.82 13.44
CA ARG A 88 0.26 -13.17 12.87
C ARG A 88 -0.43 -13.21 11.50
N VAL A 89 0.35 -12.93 10.44
CA VAL A 89 0.36 -13.81 9.27
C VAL A 89 1.81 -14.23 9.04
N MET A 90 2.21 -15.27 9.78
CA MET A 90 3.42 -16.04 9.52
C MET A 90 3.20 -16.82 8.24
N CYS A 91 3.85 -16.40 7.16
CA CYS A 91 4.37 -17.31 6.14
C CYS A 91 5.77 -16.80 5.81
N ALA A 92 6.75 -17.31 6.55
CA ALA A 92 8.09 -17.44 6.00
C ALA A 92 7.96 -18.37 4.79
N LEU A 93 8.21 -17.82 3.59
CA LEU A 93 8.71 -18.63 2.48
C LEU A 93 10.23 -18.50 2.47
#